data_AF-A0A1M5MI54-F1
#
_entry.id   AF-A0A1M5MI54-F1
#
_cell.length_a   1.000
_cell.length_b   1.000
_cell.length_c   1.000
_cell.angle_alpha   90.00
_cell.angle_beta   90.00
_cell.angle_gamma   90.00
#
_symmetry.space_group_name_H-M   'P 1'
#
loop_
_entity.id
_entity.type
_entity.pdbx_description
1 polymer ?
#
loop_
_entity_poly.entity_id
_entity_poly.type
_entity_poly.pdbx_seq_one_letter_code
_entity_poly.pdbx_strand_id
1 'polypeptide(L)'
;MLHFRQTVLSQIKSASDEKEIENIIRHSIQRLKSKNINGHIIQRFIQAMDKTLDQARLEDTSEKAEQNMDIAIGMFRKLQRP
;
A
#
# COMPACT_ATOMS: atom_id res chain seq x y z
N MET A 1 10.56 -7.42 -6.34
CA MET A 1 9.62 -6.66 -5.49
C MET A 1 9.12 -5.36 -6.13
N LEU A 2 9.89 -4.71 -7.01
CA LEU A 2 9.48 -3.45 -7.66
C LEU A 2 8.13 -3.54 -8.39
N HIS A 3 7.94 -4.54 -9.25
CA HIS A 3 6.67 -4.72 -9.99
C HIS A 3 5.48 -4.95 -9.06
N PHE A 4 5.66 -5.73 -7.98
CA PHE A 4 4.59 -5.97 -7.02
C PHE A 4 4.15 -4.67 -6.33
N ARG A 5 5.10 -3.83 -5.94
CA ARG A 5 4.83 -2.50 -5.37
C ARG A 5 4.04 -1.61 -6.35
N GLN A 6 4.43 -1.59 -7.62
CA GLN A 6 3.71 -0.83 -8.65
C GLN A 6 2.27 -1.34 -8.85
N THR A 7 2.07 -2.66 -8.84
CA THR A 7 0.73 -3.25 -8.90
C THR A 7 -0.13 -2.80 -7.71
N VAL A 8 0.40 -2.90 -6.48
CA VAL A 8 -0.35 -2.48 -5.28
C VAL A 8 -0.68 -1.00 -5.31
N LEU A 9 0.27 -0.14 -5.71
CA LEU A 9 0.02 1.29 -5.90
C LEU A 9 -1.10 1.53 -6.92
N SER A 10 -1.03 0.89 -8.08
CA SER A 10 -2.05 1.04 -9.13
C SER A 10 -3.44 0.62 -8.64
N GLN A 11 -3.52 -0.48 -7.89
CA GLN A 11 -4.78 -0.97 -7.34
C GLN A 11 -5.36 0.00 -6.31
N ILE A 12 -4.53 0.56 -5.43
CA ILE A 12 -4.95 1.58 -4.45
C ILE A 12 -5.47 2.82 -5.18
N LYS A 13 -4.75 3.31 -6.19
CA LYS A 13 -5.19 4.47 -6.98
C LYS A 13 -6.58 4.26 -7.59
N SER A 14 -6.83 3.06 -8.15
CA SER A 14 -8.10 2.72 -8.80
C SER A 14 -9.22 2.27 -7.85
N ALA A 15 -8.97 2.17 -6.55
CA ALA A 15 -9.93 1.64 -5.60
C ALA A 15 -11.24 2.46 -5.58
N SER A 16 -12.34 1.75 -5.43
CA SER A 16 -13.69 2.31 -5.44
C SER A 16 -14.06 2.91 -4.10
N ASP A 17 -13.58 2.30 -3.01
CA ASP A 17 -13.87 2.68 -1.64
C ASP A 17 -12.74 2.26 -0.67
N GLU A 18 -12.85 2.70 0.59
CA GLU A 18 -11.90 2.39 1.67
C GLU A 18 -11.77 0.88 1.95
N LYS A 19 -12.86 0.12 1.82
CA LYS A 19 -12.86 -1.32 2.08
C LYS A 19 -12.06 -2.07 1.02
N GLU A 20 -12.12 -1.64 -0.23
CA GLU A 20 -11.30 -2.15 -1.32
C GLU A 20 -9.82 -1.87 -1.05
N ILE A 21 -9.45 -0.67 -0.59
CA ILE A 21 -8.08 -0.33 -0.20
C ILE A 21 -7.59 -1.25 0.93
N GLU A 22 -8.39 -1.44 1.97
CA GLU A 22 -8.06 -2.33 3.08
C GLU A 22 -7.80 -3.77 2.59
N ASN A 23 -8.65 -4.27 1.69
CA ASN A 23 -8.51 -5.61 1.13
C ASN A 23 -7.26 -5.74 0.25
N ILE A 24 -6.95 -4.74 -0.58
CA ILE A 24 -5.72 -4.71 -1.37
C ILE A 24 -4.50 -4.81 -0.46
N ILE A 25 -4.44 -4.01 0.60
CA ILE A 25 -3.31 -3.99 1.54
C ILE A 25 -3.21 -5.34 2.29
N ARG A 26 -4.33 -5.82 2.84
CA ARG A 26 -4.41 -7.08 3.59
C ARG A 26 -3.95 -8.27 2.73
N HIS A 27 -4.51 -8.41 1.54
CA HIS A 27 -4.17 -9.48 0.60
C HIS A 27 -2.71 -9.38 0.15
N SER A 28 -2.19 -8.18 -0.05
CA SER A 28 -0.80 -7.98 -0.43
C SER A 28 0.16 -8.51 0.64
N ILE A 29 -0.11 -8.21 1.91
CA ILE A 29 0.70 -8.68 3.03
C ILE A 29 0.53 -10.20 3.23
N GLN A 30 -0.71 -10.70 3.20
CA GLN A 30 -0.98 -12.15 3.30
C GLN A 30 -0.28 -12.93 2.20
N ARG A 31 -0.26 -12.42 0.96
CA ARG A 31 0.46 -13.03 -0.17
C ARG A 31 1.97 -13.09 0.06
N LEU A 32 2.56 -12.09 0.71
CA LEU A 32 3.97 -12.14 1.09
C LEU A 32 4.21 -13.19 2.18
N LYS A 33 3.34 -13.26 3.18
CA LYS A 33 3.41 -14.27 4.25
C LYS A 33 3.27 -15.69 3.71
N SER A 34 2.31 -15.94 2.81
CA SER A 34 2.08 -17.27 2.22
C SER A 34 3.23 -17.75 1.34
N LYS A 35 4.06 -16.82 0.84
CA LYS A 35 5.31 -17.12 0.13
C LYS A 35 6.51 -17.35 1.06
N ASN A 36 6.29 -17.48 2.37
CA ASN A 36 7.34 -17.61 3.39
C ASN A 36 8.38 -16.47 3.33
N ILE A 37 7.96 -15.26 2.93
CA ILE A 37 8.84 -14.10 2.94
C ILE A 37 9.11 -13.71 4.40
N ASN A 38 10.40 -13.52 4.73
CA ASN A 38 10.83 -13.14 6.07
C ASN A 38 10.12 -11.85 6.53
N GLY A 39 9.67 -11.82 7.79
CA GLY A 39 8.95 -10.68 8.38
C GLY A 39 9.69 -9.34 8.25
N HIS A 40 11.03 -9.34 8.34
CA HIS A 40 11.84 -8.14 8.11
C HIS A 40 11.70 -7.61 6.67
N ILE A 41 11.61 -8.50 5.67
CA ILE A 41 11.41 -8.13 4.27
C ILE A 41 10.00 -7.58 4.07
N ILE A 42 8.98 -8.16 4.71
CA ILE A 42 7.61 -7.64 4.71
C ILE A 42 7.57 -6.25 5.33
N GLN A 43 8.29 -6.03 6.43
CA GLN A 43 8.37 -4.71 7.06
C GLN A 43 9.02 -3.67 6.15
N ARG A 44 10.10 -4.04 5.45
CA ARG A 44 10.71 -3.16 4.42
C ARG A 44 9.75 -2.86 3.27
N PHE A 45 8.93 -3.82 2.88
CA PHE A 45 7.87 -3.59 1.89
C PHE A 45 6.83 -2.58 2.40
N ILE A 46 6.34 -2.75 3.62
CA ILE A 46 5.38 -1.82 4.26
C ILE A 46 5.94 -0.39 4.29
N GLN A 47 7.19 -0.22 4.76
CA GLN A 47 7.86 1.10 4.79
C GLN A 47 8.08 1.68 3.39
N ALA A 48 8.42 0.84 2.41
CA ALA A 48 8.59 1.30 1.04
C ALA A 48 7.26 1.70 0.39
N MET A 49 6.16 1.02 0.70
CA MET A 49 4.81 1.37 0.24
C MET A 49 4.38 2.73 0.78
N ASP A 50 4.55 2.97 2.08
CA ASP A 50 4.24 4.25 2.74
C ASP A 50 4.90 5.43 2.02
N LYS A 51 6.23 5.36 1.82
CA LYS A 51 6.97 6.39 1.07
C LYS A 51 6.53 6.54 -0.38
N THR A 52 6.20 5.43 -1.03
CA THR A 52 5.76 5.44 -2.44
C THR A 52 4.39 6.10 -2.58
N LEU A 53 3.49 5.88 -1.62
CA LEU A 53 2.18 6.52 -1.60
C LEU A 53 2.29 8.00 -1.26
N ASP A 54 3.12 8.38 -0.28
CA ASP A 54 3.39 9.79 0.04
C ASP A 54 3.91 10.55 -1.20
N GLN A 55 4.84 9.94 -1.97
CA GLN A 55 5.33 10.55 -3.21
C GLN A 55 4.25 10.59 -4.31
N ALA A 56 3.56 9.47 -4.54
CA ALA A 56 2.53 9.40 -5.57
C ALA A 56 1.35 10.34 -5.31
N ARG A 57 1.05 10.63 -4.03
CA ARG A 57 0.04 11.60 -3.63
C ARG A 57 0.40 13.02 -4.07
N LEU A 58 1.69 13.39 -4.00
CA LEU A 58 2.16 14.72 -4.43
C LEU A 58 2.19 14.87 -5.97
N GLU A 59 2.26 13.76 -6.69
CA GLU A 59 2.37 13.73 -8.16
C GLU A 59 1.02 13.61 -8.86
N ASP A 60 -0.02 13.14 -8.17
CA ASP A 60 -1.33 12.88 -8.76
C ASP A 60 -2.26 14.09 -8.66
N THR A 61 -2.94 14.43 -9.76
CA THR A 61 -3.87 15.56 -9.81
C THR A 61 -5.32 15.14 -9.59
N SER A 62 -5.60 13.85 -9.43
CA SER A 62 -6.94 13.34 -9.19
C SER A 62 -7.27 13.35 -7.70
N GLU A 63 -8.27 14.14 -7.31
CA GLU A 63 -8.77 14.22 -5.92
C GLU A 63 -9.14 12.83 -5.35
N LYS A 64 -9.77 11.98 -6.16
CA LYS A 64 -10.11 10.61 -5.74
C LYS A 64 -8.85 9.76 -5.49
N ALA A 65 -7.85 9.85 -6.38
CA ALA A 65 -6.62 9.11 -6.20
C ALA A 65 -5.84 9.61 -4.97
N GLU A 66 -5.85 10.92 -4.73
CA GLU A 66 -5.26 11.54 -3.54
C GLU A 66 -5.91 11.01 -2.25
N GLN A 67 -7.25 11.03 -2.17
CA GLN A 67 -8.01 10.48 -1.04
C GLN A 67 -7.70 8.99 -0.81
N ASN A 68 -7.68 8.19 -1.87
CA ASN A 68 -7.34 6.77 -1.78
C ASN A 68 -5.91 6.57 -1.24
N MET A 69 -4.97 7.42 -1.65
CA MET A 69 -3.59 7.37 -1.18
C MET A 69 -3.47 7.78 0.29
N ASP A 70 -4.17 8.82 0.74
CA ASP A 70 -4.20 9.23 2.15
C ASP A 70 -4.73 8.13 3.08
N ILE A 71 -5.82 7.47 2.68
CA ILE A 71 -6.38 6.32 3.40
C ILE A 71 -5.33 5.19 3.49
N ALA A 72 -4.71 4.84 2.37
CA ALA A 72 -3.71 3.79 2.32
C ALA A 72 -2.48 4.10 3.16
N ILE A 73 -1.98 5.35 3.13
CA ILE A 73 -0.89 5.84 3.98
C ILE A 73 -1.24 5.63 5.46
N GLY A 74 -2.45 6.03 5.87
CA GLY A 74 -2.95 5.81 7.22
C GLY A 74 -2.92 4.33 7.63
N MET A 75 -3.31 3.43 6.73
CA MET A 75 -3.28 1.98 6.97
C MET A 75 -1.86 1.41 7.04
N PHE A 76 -0.97 1.78 6.12
CA PHE A 76 0.43 1.32 6.15
C PHE A 76 1.17 1.81 7.40
N ARG A 77 0.92 3.04 7.86
CA ARG A 77 1.50 3.55 9.12
C ARG A 77 1.00 2.82 10.35
N LYS A 78 -0.28 2.39 10.39
CA LYS A 78 -0.81 1.54 11.47
C LYS A 78 -0.10 0.19 11.53
N LEU A 79 0.24 -0.40 10.38
CA LEU A 79 0.95 -1.67 10.28
C LEU A 79 2.43 -1.60 10.67
N GLN A 80 3.01 -0.39 10.73
CA GLN A 80 4.40 -0.19 11.16
C GLN A 80 4.56 -0.11 12.68
N ARG A 81 3.47 0.04 13.44
CA ARG A 81 3.52 0.11 14.90
C ARG A 81 3.90 -1.27 15.47
N PRO A 82 4.78 -1.31 16.49
CA PRO A 82 5.26 -2.55 17.10
C PRO A 82 4.14 -3.36 17.77
#